data_AF-A0A2X3IZU2-F1
#
_entry.id   AF-A0A2X3IZU2-F1
#
_cell.length_a   1.000
_cell.length_b   1.000
_cell.length_c   1.000
_cell.angle_alpha   90.00
_cell.angle_beta   90.00
_cell.angle_gamma   90.00
#
_symmetry.space_group_name_H-M   'P 1'
#
loop_
_entity.id
_entity.type
_entity.pdbx_description
1 polymer ?
#
loop_
_entity_poly.entity_id
_entity_poly.type
_entity_poly.pdbx_seq_one_letter_code
_entity_poly.pdbx_strand_id
1 'polypeptide(L)'
;MTSGKEHAIDAKYVFIGAGGGALKLLQETGIPESKNYAGFPVGGSFLMTENPAVTSQHLEKVYGQASVGAPPMSVPHIDARFIDGKRVVLFGPFATFSTKFLKNGSFFDLLSTTTTSNFMPMTDVGLG
;
A
#
# COMPACT_ATOMS: atom_id res chain seq x y z
N MET A 1 1.09 -13.65 20.02
CA MET A 1 2.47 -13.68 20.56
C MET A 1 2.42 -13.02 21.93
N THR A 2 2.60 -13.81 22.97
CA THR A 2 2.40 -13.44 24.39
C THR A 2 3.73 -13.63 25.12
N SER A 3 4.54 -12.58 25.13
CA SER A 3 5.65 -12.40 26.05
C SER A 3 5.76 -10.89 26.23
N GLY A 4 5.10 -10.34 27.26
CA GLY A 4 5.15 -8.91 27.60
C GLY A 4 6.51 -8.47 28.16
N LYS A 5 7.61 -8.98 27.59
CA LYS A 5 8.97 -8.55 27.91
C LYS A 5 9.31 -7.36 27.04
N GLU A 6 9.52 -6.22 27.69
CA GLU A 6 10.05 -5.03 27.05
C GLU A 6 11.57 -5.14 26.90
N HIS A 7 12.08 -4.62 25.79
CA HIS A 7 13.50 -4.55 25.50
C HIS A 7 13.85 -3.11 25.10
N ALA A 8 14.89 -2.56 25.71
CA ALA A 8 15.48 -1.28 25.31
C ALA A 8 16.70 -1.55 24.41
N ILE A 9 16.79 -0.83 23.29
CA ILE A 9 17.88 -0.95 22.33
C ILE A 9 18.35 0.45 21.96
N ASP A 10 19.64 0.74 22.17
CA ASP A 10 20.26 1.97 21.71
C ASP A 10 20.68 1.82 20.24
N ALA A 11 20.19 2.70 19.37
CA ALA A 11 20.48 2.69 17.95
C ALA A 11 20.79 4.10 17.44
N LYS A 12 21.76 4.21 16.52
CA LYS A 12 22.06 5.48 15.84
C LYS A 12 20.98 5.89 14.84
N TYR A 13 20.33 4.89 14.23
CA TYR A 13 19.29 5.07 13.21
C TYR A 13 18.22 3.99 13.37
N VAL A 14 16.97 4.37 13.16
CA VAL A 14 15.82 3.46 13.17
C VAL A 14 15.08 3.60 11.84
N PHE A 15 14.83 2.48 11.18
CA PHE A 15 14.04 2.43 9.94
C PHE A 15 12.71 1.70 10.20
N ILE A 16 11.60 2.36 9.87
CA ILE A 16 10.25 1.81 10.04
C ILE A 16 9.82 1.09 8.76
N GLY A 17 10.09 -0.21 8.69
CA GLY A 17 9.73 -1.09 7.57
C GLY A 17 8.40 -1.84 7.72
N ALA A 18 7.36 -1.23 8.31
CA ALA A 18 6.14 -1.94 8.73
C ALA A 18 4.98 -1.95 7.71
N GLY A 19 5.25 -1.64 6.44
CA GLY A 19 4.21 -1.56 5.39
C GLY A 19 3.08 -0.59 5.78
N GLY A 20 1.82 -1.03 5.68
CA GLY A 20 0.66 -0.21 6.08
C GLY A 20 0.64 0.21 7.56
N GLY A 21 1.42 -0.45 8.44
CA GLY A 21 1.58 -0.07 9.84
C GLY A 21 2.65 0.99 10.10
N ALA A 22 3.38 1.44 9.07
CA ALA A 22 4.51 2.36 9.26
C ALA A 22 4.09 3.72 9.82
N LEU A 23 2.93 4.25 9.40
CA LEU A 23 2.45 5.54 9.88
C LEU A 23 2.17 5.52 11.39
N LYS A 24 1.60 4.43 11.92
CA LYS A 24 1.32 4.29 13.35
C LYS A 24 2.61 4.31 14.17
N LEU A 25 3.61 3.54 13.75
CA LEU A 25 4.92 3.53 14.41
C LEU A 25 5.63 4.89 14.30
N LEU A 26 5.48 5.60 13.17
CA LEU A 26 6.02 6.95 13.01
C LEU A 26 5.38 7.93 13.99
N GLN A 27 4.06 7.84 14.20
CA GLN A 27 3.33 8.65 15.18
C GLN A 27 3.77 8.36 16.63
N GLU A 28 4.11 7.10 16.94
CA GLU A 28 4.65 6.71 18.26
C GLU A 28 6.04 7.30 18.55
N THR A 29 6.79 7.77 17.54
CA THR A 29 8.10 8.40 17.77
C THR A 29 8.03 9.77 18.45
N GLY A 30 6.87 10.44 18.40
CA GLY A 30 6.68 11.78 18.96
C GLY A 30 7.42 12.92 18.24
N ILE A 31 8.12 12.65 17.12
CA ILE A 31 8.81 13.70 16.37
C ILE A 31 7.82 14.66 15.69
N PRO A 32 8.12 15.96 15.57
CA PRO A 32 7.22 16.94 14.95
C PRO A 32 6.74 16.55 13.54
N GLU A 33 7.61 15.95 12.74
CA GLU A 33 7.38 15.57 11.35
C GLU A 33 6.27 14.54 11.21
N SER A 34 6.08 13.67 12.21
CA SER A 34 5.04 12.63 12.19
C SER A 34 3.62 13.19 12.08
N LYS A 35 3.41 14.45 12.50
CA LYS A 35 2.10 15.15 12.46
C LYS A 35 1.68 15.56 11.06
N ASN A 36 2.62 15.63 10.11
CA ASN A 36 2.37 16.08 8.75
C ASN A 36 2.07 14.94 7.77
N TYR A 37 2.08 13.68 8.24
CA TYR A 37 1.83 12.52 7.40
C TYR A 37 0.46 11.91 7.70
N ALA A 38 -0.27 11.59 6.63
CA ALA A 38 -1.50 10.81 6.66
C ALA A 38 -1.36 9.61 5.72
N GLY A 39 -2.07 8.55 6.03
CA GLY A 39 -2.12 7.34 5.22
C GLY A 39 -3.51 7.22 4.62
N PHE A 40 -3.59 7.17 3.29
CA PHE A 40 -4.83 6.84 2.62
C PHE A 40 -4.71 5.41 2.08
N PRO A 41 -5.49 4.45 2.59
CA PRO A 41 -5.37 3.05 2.17
C PRO A 41 -5.96 2.87 0.77
N VAL A 42 -5.09 2.91 -0.24
CA VAL A 42 -5.44 2.56 -1.63
C VAL A 42 -5.07 1.11 -1.89
N GLY A 43 -6.05 0.28 -2.23
CA GLY A 43 -5.83 -1.08 -2.69
C GLY A 43 -5.78 -1.17 -4.21
N GLY A 44 -5.02 -2.13 -4.73
CA GLY A 44 -5.05 -2.50 -6.14
C GLY A 44 -5.36 -3.98 -6.27
N SER A 45 -6.37 -4.31 -7.08
CA SER A 45 -6.65 -5.68 -7.48
C SER A 45 -6.13 -5.96 -8.89
N PHE A 46 -5.72 -7.19 -9.14
CA PHE A 46 -5.15 -7.62 -10.41
C PHE A 46 -5.88 -8.87 -10.90
N LEU A 47 -6.16 -8.93 -12.19
CA LEU A 47 -6.48 -10.19 -12.86
C LEU A 47 -5.19 -10.97 -13.05
N MET A 48 -5.22 -12.28 -12.81
CA MET A 48 -4.04 -13.14 -12.84
C MET A 48 -4.29 -14.34 -13.75
N THR A 49 -3.29 -14.73 -14.54
CA THR A 49 -3.30 -15.97 -15.31
C THR A 49 -1.98 -16.72 -15.23
N GLU A 50 -2.08 -18.05 -15.14
CA GLU A 50 -0.97 -19.01 -15.24
C GLU A 50 -0.93 -19.70 -16.62
N ASN A 51 -1.86 -19.38 -17.54
CA ASN A 51 -1.98 -20.08 -18.82
C ASN A 51 -0.67 -19.98 -19.62
N PRO A 52 0.04 -21.09 -19.90
CA PRO A 52 1.31 -21.09 -20.63
C PRO A 52 1.24 -20.42 -22.00
N ALA A 53 0.09 -20.48 -22.68
CA ALA A 53 -0.11 -19.83 -23.97
C ALA A 53 -0.03 -18.31 -23.87
N VAL A 54 -0.32 -17.73 -22.71
CA VAL A 54 -0.25 -16.29 -22.43
C VAL A 54 1.07 -15.92 -21.75
N THR A 55 1.48 -16.69 -20.73
CA THR A 55 2.67 -16.37 -19.92
C THR A 55 3.98 -16.59 -20.65
N SER A 56 4.01 -17.38 -21.73
CA SER A 56 5.19 -17.53 -22.59
C SER A 56 5.41 -16.34 -23.53
N GLN A 57 4.35 -15.59 -23.86
CA GLN A 57 4.40 -14.46 -24.79
C GLN A 57 4.70 -13.12 -24.10
N HIS A 58 4.49 -13.01 -22.79
CA HIS A 58 4.74 -11.80 -22.00
C HIS A 58 5.82 -12.05 -20.95
N LEU A 59 7.01 -11.48 -21.17
CA LEU A 59 8.18 -11.69 -20.30
C LEU A 59 8.53 -10.46 -19.46
N GLU A 60 8.05 -9.29 -19.87
CA GLU A 60 8.36 -8.00 -19.27
C GLU A 60 7.16 -7.37 -18.55
N LYS A 61 7.46 -6.36 -17.75
CA LYS A 61 6.47 -5.44 -17.21
C LYS A 61 6.24 -4.29 -18.18
N VAL A 62 5.00 -4.11 -18.62
CA VAL A 62 4.62 -3.12 -19.64
C VAL A 62 3.52 -2.22 -19.10
N TYR A 63 3.76 -0.91 -19.12
CA TYR A 63 2.80 0.10 -18.69
C TYR A 63 1.96 0.59 -19.87
N GLY A 64 0.65 0.75 -19.65
CA GLY A 64 -0.20 1.49 -20.58
C GLY A 64 0.23 2.96 -20.66
N GLN A 65 0.03 3.59 -21.81
CA GLN A 65 0.30 5.02 -21.98
C GLN A 65 -0.68 5.83 -21.12
N ALA A 66 -0.15 6.59 -20.17
CA ALA A 66 -0.95 7.53 -19.38
C ALA A 66 -1.38 8.72 -20.24
N SER A 67 -2.61 9.18 -20.06
CA SER A 67 -3.04 10.48 -20.58
C SER A 67 -2.19 11.59 -19.93
N VAL A 68 -1.97 12.68 -20.68
CA VAL A 68 -1.21 13.84 -20.17
C VAL A 68 -1.90 14.35 -18.90
N GLY A 69 -1.20 14.29 -17.77
CA GLY A 69 -1.67 14.78 -16.47
C GLY A 69 -2.15 13.70 -15.47
N ALA A 70 -2.32 12.44 -15.87
CA ALA A 70 -2.68 11.36 -14.93
C ALA A 70 -1.45 10.88 -14.13
N PRO A 71 -1.58 10.57 -12.83
CA PRO A 71 -0.49 9.96 -12.06
C PRO A 71 -0.02 8.66 -12.74
N PRO A 72 1.28 8.47 -13.00
CA PRO A 72 1.78 7.37 -13.83
C PRO A 72 1.53 5.96 -13.27
N MET A 73 1.01 5.85 -12.04
CA MET A 73 0.69 4.59 -11.38
C MET A 73 -0.78 4.18 -11.48
N SER A 74 -1.67 5.01 -12.03
CA SER A 74 -3.13 4.72 -12.10
C SER A 74 -3.56 3.94 -13.34
N VAL A 75 -2.68 3.77 -14.33
CA VAL A 75 -3.02 3.11 -15.60
C VAL A 75 -2.82 1.60 -15.46
N PRO A 76 -3.79 0.78 -15.92
CA PRO A 76 -3.61 -0.66 -16.01
C PRO A 76 -2.36 -1.01 -16.83
N HIS A 77 -1.59 -1.92 -16.28
CA HIS A 77 -0.34 -2.42 -16.83
C HIS A 77 -0.35 -3.95 -16.78
N ILE A 78 0.51 -4.54 -17.61
CA ILE A 78 0.78 -5.97 -17.64
C ILE A 78 2.08 -6.20 -16.88
N ASP A 79 2.08 -7.14 -15.95
CA ASP A 79 3.22 -7.44 -15.10
C ASP A 79 3.50 -8.95 -15.08
N ALA A 80 4.65 -9.34 -15.65
CA ALA A 80 5.13 -10.71 -15.63
C ALA A 80 5.90 -10.98 -14.32
N ARG A 81 5.50 -12.01 -13.58
CA ARG A 81 6.14 -12.39 -12.31
C ARG A 81 6.39 -13.89 -12.20
N PHE A 82 7.22 -14.25 -11.24
CA PHE A 82 7.32 -15.61 -10.72
C PHE A 82 6.71 -15.66 -9.31
N ILE A 83 5.67 -16.47 -9.14
CA ILE A 83 5.01 -16.70 -7.84
C ILE A 83 5.01 -18.22 -7.63
N ASP A 84 5.55 -18.66 -6.49
CA ASP A 84 5.64 -20.08 -6.11
C ASP A 84 6.27 -20.96 -7.22
N GLY A 85 7.30 -20.44 -7.89
CA GLY A 85 8.02 -21.12 -8.97
C GLY A 85 7.29 -21.16 -10.33
N LYS A 86 6.07 -20.63 -10.41
CA LYS A 86 5.30 -20.54 -11.65
C LYS A 86 5.38 -19.15 -12.27
N ARG A 87 5.42 -19.09 -13.60
CA ARG A 87 5.29 -17.82 -14.33
C ARG A 87 3.84 -17.41 -14.36
N VAL A 88 3.58 -16.16 -14.00
CA VAL A 88 2.25 -15.56 -13.92
C VAL A 88 2.25 -14.23 -14.65
N VAL A 89 1.12 -13.90 -15.27
CA VAL A 89 0.88 -12.57 -15.85
C VAL A 89 -0.25 -11.92 -15.07
N LEU A 90 0.01 -10.71 -14.58
CA LEU A 90 -0.94 -9.87 -13.87
C LEU A 90 -1.39 -8.71 -14.76
N PHE A 91 -2.67 -8.37 -14.73
CA PHE A 91 -3.23 -7.20 -15.39
C PHE A 91 -3.99 -6.32 -14.38
N GLY A 92 -3.63 -5.05 -14.30
CA GLY A 92 -4.15 -4.09 -13.31
C GLY A 92 -3.14 -2.97 -13.02
N PRO A 93 -3.27 -2.19 -11.92
CA PRO A 93 -4.24 -2.34 -10.86
C PRO A 93 -5.62 -1.82 -11.27
N PHE A 94 -6.65 -2.57 -10.90
CA PHE A 94 -8.00 -2.03 -10.76
C PHE A 94 -8.10 -1.43 -9.36
N ALA A 95 -8.48 -0.16 -9.27
CA ALA A 95 -8.62 0.53 -8.01
C ALA A 95 -9.66 -0.22 -7.14
N THR A 96 -9.24 -0.60 -5.95
CA THR A 96 -10.14 -1.15 -4.94
C THR A 96 -9.99 -0.33 -3.68
N PHE A 97 -11.09 0.24 -3.19
CA PHE A 97 -11.09 0.97 -1.94
C PHE A 97 -11.27 -0.02 -0.77
N SER A 98 -10.37 0.01 0.20
CA SER A 98 -10.51 -0.73 1.45
C SER A 98 -10.05 0.13 2.61
N THR A 99 -10.82 0.17 3.70
CA THR A 99 -10.47 0.93 4.91
C THR A 99 -9.46 0.21 5.81
N LYS A 100 -8.94 -0.94 5.37
CA LYS A 100 -7.97 -1.76 6.12
C LYS A 100 -6.55 -1.41 5.70
N PHE A 101 -5.70 -1.07 6.65
CA PHE A 101 -4.29 -0.78 6.38
C PHE A 101 -3.43 -2.05 6.23
N LEU A 102 -3.91 -3.20 6.73
CA LEU A 102 -3.22 -4.50 6.66
C LEU A 102 -4.09 -5.55 5.95
N LYS A 103 -3.46 -6.55 5.33
CA LYS A 103 -4.15 -7.68 4.65
C LYS A 103 -5.15 -8.41 5.56
N ASN A 104 -4.86 -8.47 6.87
CA ASN A 104 -5.75 -9.00 7.93
C ASN A 104 -6.15 -7.90 8.95
N GLY A 105 -6.15 -6.63 8.53
CA GLY A 105 -6.44 -5.48 9.39
C GLY A 105 -7.91 -5.31 9.73
N SER A 106 -8.19 -4.36 10.63
CA SER A 106 -9.54 -4.05 11.08
C SER A 106 -10.19 -3.00 10.19
N PHE A 107 -11.51 -3.08 10.00
CA PHE A 107 -12.28 -2.02 9.35
C PHE A 107 -12.29 -0.71 10.18
N PHE A 108 -11.90 -0.77 11.45
CA PHE A 108 -11.74 0.39 12.34
C PHE A 108 -10.36 1.05 12.26
N ASP A 109 -9.43 0.54 11.45
CA ASP A 109 -8.08 1.13 11.35
C ASP A 109 -8.18 2.60 10.89
N LEU A 110 -9.07 2.89 9.94
CA LEU A 110 -9.36 4.25 9.45
C LEU A 110 -9.86 5.19 10.57
N LEU A 111 -10.84 4.74 11.37
CA LEU A 111 -11.39 5.52 12.49
C LEU A 111 -10.37 5.75 13.60
N SER A 112 -9.47 4.78 13.84
CA SER A 112 -8.41 4.90 14.85
C SER A 112 -7.32 5.91 14.48
N THR A 113 -7.19 6.25 13.19
CA THR A 113 -6.25 7.26 12.66
C THR A 113 -6.88 8.63 12.43
N THR A 114 -8.21 8.76 12.57
CA THR A 114 -8.91 10.03 12.38
C THR A 114 -8.87 10.86 13.66
N THR A 115 -8.00 11.86 13.71
CA THR A 115 -8.04 12.94 14.71
C THR A 115 -8.85 14.12 14.18
N THR A 116 -9.38 14.97 15.07
CA THR A 116 -10.11 16.20 14.72
C THR A 116 -9.29 17.18 13.85
N SER A 117 -7.97 17.04 13.84
CA SER A 117 -7.06 17.83 13.00
C SER A 117 -6.90 17.32 11.55
N ASN A 118 -7.33 16.10 11.24
CA ASN A 118 -7.14 15.44 9.93
C ASN A 118 -8.44 15.23 9.14
N PHE A 119 -9.54 15.85 9.57
CA PHE A 119 -10.83 15.73 8.91
C PHE A 119 -10.87 16.41 7.52
N MET A 120 -10.30 17.62 7.39
CA MET A 120 -10.31 18.36 6.11
C MET A 120 -9.44 17.74 5.00
N PRO A 121 -8.21 17.25 5.28
CA PRO A 121 -7.42 16.54 4.27
C PRO A 121 -8.08 15.25 3.77
N MET A 122 -8.86 14.56 4.61
CA MET A 122 -9.59 13.34 4.22
C MET A 122 -10.77 13.64 3.27
N THR A 123 -11.43 14.79 3.41
CA THR A 123 -12.54 15.17 2.52
C THR A 123 -12.07 15.59 1.13
N ASP A 124 -10.90 16.23 1.02
CA ASP A 124 -10.34 16.65 -0.27
C ASP A 124 -9.92 15.46 -1.14
N VAL A 125 -9.45 14.36 -0.53
CA VAL A 125 -9.07 13.13 -1.24
C VAL A 125 -10.28 12.29 -1.64
N GLY A 126 -11.43 12.45 -0.97
CA GLY A 126 -12.66 11.70 -1.26
C GLY A 126 -13.59 12.33 -2.29
N LEU A 127 -13.43 13.63 -2.57
CA LEU A 127 -14.26 14.41 -3.51
C LEU A 127 -13.52 14.85 -4.78
N GLY A 128 -12.22 14.53 -4.90
CA GLY A 128 -11.37 14.82 -6.06
C GLY A 128 -11.15 13.63 -6.96
#